data_AF-A0A7C5H6Y9-F1
#
_entry.id   AF-A0A7C5H6Y9-F1
#
_cell.length_a   1.000
_cell.length_b   1.000
_cell.length_c   1.000
_cell.angle_alpha   90.00
_cell.angle_beta   90.00
_cell.angle_gamma   90.00
#
_symmetry.space_group_name_H-M   'P 1'
#
loop_
_entity.id
_entity.type
_entity.pdbx_description
1 polymer ?
#
loop_
_entity_poly.entity_id
_entity_poly.type
_entity_poly.pdbx_seq_one_letter_code
_entity_poly.pdbx_strand_id
1 'polypeptide(L)'
;MPHIVLLLDTVEKNATKRKAILSIKPAGGGIFIYQALSPTAKMILSAKAESKHIILFADAADSEEPGKYQELLEKCREANITVSIIGLGTEEDQDAQLLKDIAQRGRGECYFTAYAESLPTLFAQDTFLVIRNTFVTEPTQIHLTPYYIAIGIPPPSDPPPIGGYNLWYPRPGANLAAVTIDEFNAPVVAFWNAGTGRVLCFCGEANGTYSGQFATWEHVGSFYATLARWTAGKPSSLPNGMIIVQQVRNGACHIQLYLDPQQNWDAALETPRVRSLHGFPNLPPKISTTTMTWKSADLLESVIPLTSRETLIMS
;
A
#
# COMPACT_ATOMS: atom_id res chain seq x y z
N MET A 1 -0.07 -32.85 25.89
CA MET A 1 0.23 -31.45 26.25
C MET A 1 0.98 -30.81 25.09
N PRO A 2 0.67 -29.55 24.73
CA PRO A 2 1.35 -28.86 23.63
C PRO A 2 2.82 -28.59 23.99
N HIS A 3 3.72 -28.77 23.02
CA HIS A 3 5.11 -28.39 23.18
C HIS A 3 5.30 -26.93 22.77
N ILE A 4 5.43 -26.03 23.75
CA ILE A 4 5.62 -24.59 23.50
C ILE A 4 7.11 -24.30 23.41
N VAL A 5 7.58 -23.90 22.22
CA VAL A 5 8.99 -23.58 21.97
C VAL A 5 9.32 -22.18 22.50
N LEU A 6 8.41 -21.22 22.27
CA LEU A 6 8.53 -19.83 22.67
C LEU A 6 7.20 -19.30 23.19
N LEU A 7 7.25 -18.52 24.26
CA LEU A 7 6.13 -17.70 24.68
C LEU A 7 6.03 -16.44 23.82
N LEU A 8 4.80 -15.93 23.68
CA LEU A 8 4.52 -14.70 22.97
C LEU A 8 5.23 -13.51 23.67
N ASP A 9 6.03 -12.79 22.90
CA ASP A 9 6.73 -11.57 23.34
C ASP A 9 7.14 -10.76 22.09
N THR A 10 7.73 -9.58 22.30
CA THR A 10 8.18 -8.72 21.19
C THR A 10 9.29 -9.38 20.37
N VAL A 11 9.41 -8.96 19.11
CA VAL A 11 10.40 -9.49 18.16
C VAL A 11 11.81 -9.28 18.69
N GLU A 12 12.11 -8.13 19.31
CA GLU A 12 13.43 -7.79 19.84
C GLU A 12 13.87 -8.78 20.92
N LYS A 13 12.96 -9.14 21.82
CA LYS A 13 13.24 -10.11 22.89
C LYS A 13 13.37 -11.52 22.35
N ASN A 14 12.53 -11.89 21.38
CA ASN A 14 12.55 -13.22 20.78
C ASN A 14 13.66 -13.42 19.73
N ALA A 15 14.27 -12.34 19.20
CA ALA A 15 15.37 -12.40 18.23
C ALA A 15 16.56 -13.22 18.74
N THR A 16 16.86 -13.11 20.04
CA THR A 16 17.94 -13.89 20.69
C THR A 16 17.66 -15.40 20.77
N LYS A 17 16.41 -15.82 20.56
CA LYS A 17 15.96 -17.21 20.72
C LYS A 17 15.88 -17.97 19.39
N ARG A 18 16.44 -17.43 18.30
CA ARG A 18 16.50 -18.09 16.98
C ARG A 18 17.03 -19.53 17.04
N LYS A 19 18.01 -19.80 17.90
CA LYS A 19 18.59 -21.15 18.07
C LYS A 19 17.56 -22.16 18.59
N ALA A 20 16.62 -21.75 19.45
CA ALA A 20 15.56 -22.62 19.94
C ALA A 20 14.58 -23.00 18.82
N ILE A 21 14.22 -22.03 17.96
CA ILE A 21 13.34 -22.25 16.80
C ILE A 21 13.99 -23.23 15.81
N LEU A 22 15.27 -23.04 15.49
CA LEU A 22 16.01 -23.92 14.59
C LEU A 22 16.24 -25.34 15.16
N SER A 23 16.04 -25.52 16.47
CA SER A 23 16.22 -26.82 17.13
C SER A 23 14.94 -27.67 17.20
N ILE A 24 13.82 -27.15 16.68
CA ILE A 24 12.55 -27.89 16.62
C ILE A 24 12.76 -29.13 15.76
N LYS A 25 12.43 -30.30 16.32
CA LYS A 25 12.47 -31.58 15.61
C LYS A 25 11.05 -32.08 15.37
N PRO A 26 10.76 -32.72 14.23
CA PRO A 26 9.51 -33.43 14.03
C PRO A 26 9.33 -34.45 15.16
N ALA A 27 8.24 -34.34 15.91
CA ALA A 27 7.98 -35.20 17.05
C ALA A 27 7.29 -36.53 16.68
N GLY A 28 7.00 -36.76 15.38
CA GLY A 28 6.50 -38.05 14.88
C GLY A 28 5.16 -38.45 15.46
N GLY A 29 4.12 -37.64 15.21
CA GLY A 29 2.72 -37.93 15.51
C GLY A 29 1.85 -36.89 14.81
N GLY A 30 0.69 -37.31 14.30
CA GLY A 30 -0.23 -36.47 13.54
C GLY A 30 -0.60 -35.15 14.21
N ILE A 31 -1.12 -34.22 13.44
CA ILE A 31 -1.32 -32.84 13.88
C ILE A 31 -2.70 -32.68 14.51
N PHE A 32 -2.76 -32.76 15.84
CA PHE A 32 -3.97 -32.49 16.61
C PHE A 32 -4.31 -31.00 16.66
N ILE A 33 -5.06 -30.53 15.66
CA ILE A 33 -5.39 -29.12 15.42
C ILE A 33 -5.93 -28.42 16.68
N TYR A 34 -6.93 -29.00 17.35
CA TYR A 34 -7.53 -28.40 18.54
C TYR A 34 -6.51 -28.23 19.70
N GLN A 35 -5.64 -29.22 19.89
CA GLN A 35 -4.64 -29.23 20.97
C GLN A 35 -3.55 -28.19 20.71
N ALA A 36 -3.26 -27.86 19.45
CA ALA A 36 -2.35 -26.79 19.06
C ALA A 36 -3.02 -25.41 19.13
N LEU A 37 -4.27 -25.30 18.66
CA LEU A 37 -4.95 -24.01 18.51
C LEU A 37 -5.42 -23.44 19.86
N SER A 38 -5.95 -24.28 20.77
CA SER A 38 -6.48 -23.85 22.06
C SER A 38 -5.47 -23.10 22.96
N PRO A 39 -4.25 -23.62 23.21
CA PRO A 39 -3.23 -22.89 23.98
C PRO A 39 -2.71 -21.65 23.23
N THR A 40 -2.62 -21.70 21.91
CA THR A 40 -2.16 -20.58 21.08
C THR A 40 -3.16 -19.42 21.13
N ALA A 41 -4.46 -19.71 21.00
CA ALA A 41 -5.53 -18.73 21.15
C ALA A 41 -5.51 -18.08 22.55
N LYS A 42 -5.33 -18.87 23.62
CA LYS A 42 -5.18 -18.33 24.98
C LYS A 42 -3.97 -17.41 25.12
N MET A 43 -2.85 -17.77 24.51
CA MET A 43 -1.64 -16.97 24.54
C MET A 43 -1.81 -15.65 23.78
N ILE A 44 -2.35 -15.68 22.56
CA ILE A 44 -2.53 -14.47 21.74
C ILE A 44 -3.63 -13.53 22.27
N LEU A 45 -4.63 -14.06 22.98
CA LEU A 45 -5.65 -13.26 23.66
C LEU A 45 -5.02 -12.24 24.62
N SER A 46 -3.96 -12.62 25.33
CA SER A 46 -3.23 -11.76 26.27
C SER A 46 -2.36 -10.69 25.60
N ALA A 47 -2.21 -10.71 24.27
CA ALA A 47 -1.42 -9.75 23.53
C ALA A 47 -2.08 -8.35 23.56
N LYS A 48 -1.25 -7.32 23.69
CA LYS A 48 -1.66 -5.91 23.59
C LYS A 48 -1.84 -5.43 22.14
N ALA A 49 -1.45 -6.24 21.15
CA ALA A 49 -1.57 -5.88 19.74
C ALA A 49 -3.05 -5.80 19.33
N GLU A 50 -3.38 -4.79 18.52
CA GLU A 50 -4.72 -4.56 17.96
C GLU A 50 -5.09 -5.65 16.95
N SER A 51 -4.12 -6.05 16.11
CA SER A 51 -4.25 -7.18 15.18
C SER A 51 -3.65 -8.45 15.78
N LYS A 52 -4.46 -9.53 15.81
CA LYS A 52 -4.06 -10.84 16.34
C LYS A 52 -4.27 -11.89 15.26
N HIS A 53 -3.21 -12.62 14.94
CA HIS A 53 -3.23 -13.59 13.87
C HIS A 53 -2.45 -14.86 14.25
N ILE A 54 -3.00 -16.02 13.88
CA ILE A 54 -2.41 -17.33 14.09
C ILE A 54 -2.19 -17.99 12.73
N ILE A 55 -0.97 -18.45 12.46
CA ILE A 55 -0.69 -19.33 11.33
C ILE A 55 -0.59 -20.76 11.86
N LEU A 56 -1.45 -21.65 11.38
CA LEU A 56 -1.37 -23.07 11.65
C LEU A 56 -0.68 -23.77 10.48
N PHE A 57 0.46 -24.38 10.75
CA PHE A 57 1.17 -25.24 9.81
C PHE A 57 0.75 -26.70 10.04
N ALA A 58 0.26 -27.36 9.00
CA ALA A 58 -0.25 -28.73 9.08
C ALA A 58 0.17 -29.58 7.86
N ASP A 59 0.20 -30.91 8.01
CA ASP A 59 0.34 -31.86 6.91
C ASP A 59 -1.06 -32.23 6.43
N ALA A 60 -1.31 -32.06 5.13
CA ALA A 60 -2.64 -32.27 4.54
C ALA A 60 -3.06 -33.75 4.49
N ALA A 61 -2.15 -34.68 4.82
CA ALA A 61 -2.41 -36.11 4.86
C ALA A 61 -2.46 -36.73 6.27
N ASP A 62 -2.13 -35.98 7.33
CA ASP A 62 -2.06 -36.51 8.71
C ASP A 62 -2.53 -35.49 9.76
N SER A 63 -3.68 -34.87 9.49
CA SER A 63 -4.34 -33.92 10.38
C SER A 63 -5.55 -34.56 11.07
N GLU A 64 -5.33 -35.13 12.26
CA GLU A 64 -6.37 -35.83 13.03
C GLU A 64 -7.21 -34.90 13.93
N GLU A 65 -8.45 -35.32 14.20
CA GLU A 65 -9.43 -34.54 14.95
C GLU A 65 -10.06 -35.29 16.13
N PRO A 66 -9.86 -34.80 17.37
CA PRO A 66 -10.71 -35.18 18.50
C PRO A 66 -11.17 -33.96 19.33
N GLY A 67 -11.67 -32.88 18.71
CA GLY A 67 -11.99 -31.65 19.45
C GLY A 67 -13.02 -30.70 18.86
N LYS A 68 -13.39 -29.68 19.64
CA LYS A 68 -14.38 -28.64 19.32
C LYS A 68 -13.72 -27.45 18.61
N TYR A 69 -12.99 -27.70 17.52
CA TYR A 69 -12.24 -26.64 16.82
C TYR A 69 -13.17 -25.53 16.28
N GLN A 70 -14.37 -25.89 15.83
CA GLN A 70 -15.38 -24.93 15.36
C GLN A 70 -15.78 -23.94 16.47
N GLU A 71 -16.07 -24.43 17.69
CA GLU A 71 -16.39 -23.57 18.84
C GLU A 71 -15.20 -22.69 19.23
N LEU A 72 -13.97 -23.19 19.07
CA LEU A 72 -12.76 -22.44 19.36
C LEU A 72 -12.51 -21.32 18.32
N LEU A 73 -12.69 -21.62 17.03
CA LEU A 73 -12.57 -20.63 15.95
C LEU A 73 -13.62 -19.55 16.08
N GLU A 74 -14.84 -19.90 16.50
CA GLU A 74 -15.90 -18.91 16.74
C GLU A 74 -15.52 -17.96 17.88
N LYS A 75 -14.96 -18.48 18.98
CA LYS A 75 -14.42 -17.63 20.07
C LYS A 75 -13.23 -16.78 19.62
N CYS A 76 -12.38 -17.30 18.72
CA CYS A 76 -11.29 -16.52 18.14
C CYS A 76 -11.85 -15.35 17.30
N ARG A 77 -12.89 -15.62 16.51
CA ARG A 77 -13.59 -14.61 15.70
C ARG A 77 -14.21 -13.51 16.57
N GLU A 78 -14.90 -13.89 17.64
CA GLU A 78 -15.47 -12.93 18.61
C GLU A 78 -14.39 -12.05 19.27
N ALA A 79 -13.18 -12.59 19.44
CA ALA A 79 -12.03 -11.89 19.98
C ALA A 79 -11.17 -11.17 18.91
N ASN A 80 -11.66 -11.06 17.68
CA ASN A 80 -10.96 -10.46 16.53
C ASN A 80 -9.58 -11.08 16.24
N ILE A 81 -9.46 -12.40 16.42
CA ILE A 81 -8.28 -13.21 16.10
C ILE A 81 -8.53 -13.92 14.77
N THR A 82 -7.64 -13.75 13.79
CA THR A 82 -7.70 -14.46 12.51
C THR A 82 -6.79 -15.70 12.52
N VAL A 83 -7.15 -16.72 11.72
CA VAL A 83 -6.39 -17.96 11.60
C VAL A 83 -6.21 -18.33 10.13
N SER A 84 -4.96 -18.40 9.69
CA SER A 84 -4.56 -18.89 8.36
C SER A 84 -3.91 -20.27 8.46
N ILE A 85 -3.91 -20.99 7.34
CA ILE A 85 -3.39 -22.35 7.23
C ILE A 85 -2.30 -22.40 6.16
N ILE A 86 -1.20 -23.08 6.49
CA ILE A 86 -0.20 -23.52 5.52
C ILE A 86 -0.12 -25.04 5.60
N GLY A 87 -0.66 -25.71 4.58
CA GLY A 87 -0.64 -27.15 4.40
C GLY A 87 0.61 -27.61 3.65
N LEU A 88 1.36 -28.56 4.21
CA LEU A 88 2.31 -29.36 3.44
C LEU A 88 1.53 -30.47 2.72
N GLY A 89 1.65 -30.55 1.41
CA GLY A 89 0.85 -31.42 0.56
C GLY A 89 0.11 -30.65 -0.54
N THR A 90 -1.03 -31.17 -0.93
CA THR A 90 -1.86 -30.73 -2.06
C THR A 90 -3.32 -30.59 -1.65
N GLU A 91 -4.11 -29.93 -2.48
CA GLU A 91 -5.55 -29.80 -2.24
C GLU A 91 -6.35 -31.10 -2.42
N GLU A 92 -5.70 -32.14 -2.95
CA GLU A 92 -6.28 -33.46 -3.20
C GLU A 92 -6.11 -34.41 -2.00
N ASP A 93 -5.29 -34.03 -1.02
CA ASP A 93 -5.05 -34.83 0.17
C ASP A 93 -6.29 -34.89 1.08
N GLN A 94 -6.39 -35.98 1.85
CA GLN A 94 -7.60 -36.33 2.59
C GLN A 94 -8.07 -35.25 3.58
N ASP A 95 -7.15 -34.51 4.20
CA ASP A 95 -7.46 -33.50 5.20
C ASP A 95 -7.46 -32.07 4.62
N ALA A 96 -7.21 -31.90 3.32
CA ALA A 96 -7.17 -30.58 2.70
C ALA A 96 -8.50 -29.82 2.85
N GLN A 97 -9.64 -30.51 2.85
CA GLN A 97 -10.96 -29.88 3.06
C GLN A 97 -11.14 -29.39 4.50
N LEU A 98 -10.65 -30.14 5.49
CA LEU A 98 -10.66 -29.72 6.88
C LEU A 98 -9.82 -28.46 7.07
N LEU A 99 -8.62 -28.45 6.50
CA LEU A 99 -7.72 -27.29 6.52
C LEU A 99 -8.35 -26.04 5.89
N LYS A 100 -9.05 -26.19 4.76
CA LYS A 100 -9.82 -25.09 4.13
C LYS A 100 -10.96 -24.60 5.01
N ASP A 101 -11.74 -25.49 5.63
CA ASP A 101 -12.83 -25.13 6.56
C ASP A 101 -12.31 -24.33 7.77
N ILE A 102 -11.15 -24.72 8.30
CA ILE A 102 -10.50 -24.01 9.42
C ILE A 102 -10.09 -22.59 9.02
N ALA A 103 -9.40 -22.42 7.89
CA ALA A 103 -8.99 -21.10 7.43
C ALA A 103 -10.21 -20.19 7.17
N GLN A 104 -11.24 -20.74 6.51
CA GLN A 104 -12.47 -20.02 6.23
C GLN A 104 -13.16 -19.53 7.51
N ARG A 105 -13.35 -20.42 8.50
CA ARG A 105 -13.93 -20.06 9.81
C ARG A 105 -13.05 -19.10 10.59
N GLY A 106 -11.74 -19.23 10.44
CA GLY A 106 -10.72 -18.36 11.01
C GLY A 106 -10.61 -16.99 10.33
N ARG A 107 -11.35 -16.73 9.24
CA ARG A 107 -11.23 -15.51 8.42
C ARG A 107 -9.79 -15.26 7.94
N GLY A 108 -9.06 -16.33 7.65
CA GLY A 108 -7.72 -16.30 7.07
C GLY A 108 -7.65 -17.06 5.75
N GLU A 109 -6.43 -17.21 5.24
CA GLU A 109 -6.16 -17.84 3.96
C GLU A 109 -5.63 -19.27 4.14
N CYS A 110 -5.81 -20.11 3.13
CA CYS A 110 -5.30 -21.48 3.11
C CYS A 110 -4.35 -21.66 1.93
N TYR A 111 -3.09 -22.01 2.22
CA TYR A 111 -2.07 -22.27 1.20
C TYR A 111 -1.63 -23.72 1.27
N PHE A 112 -1.44 -24.36 0.11
CA PHE A 112 -0.86 -25.70 0.02
C PHE A 112 0.46 -25.65 -0.74
N THR A 113 1.45 -26.41 -0.27
CA THR A 113 2.71 -26.61 -0.99
C THR A 113 3.20 -28.04 -0.81
N ALA A 114 3.62 -28.68 -1.90
CA ALA A 114 4.33 -29.96 -1.84
C ALA A 114 5.81 -29.80 -1.41
N TYR A 115 6.31 -28.57 -1.39
CA TYR A 115 7.72 -28.23 -1.20
C TYR A 115 7.93 -27.49 0.13
N ALA A 116 8.66 -28.10 1.05
CA ALA A 116 8.95 -27.53 2.37
C ALA A 116 9.81 -26.25 2.28
N GLU A 117 10.63 -26.12 1.25
CA GLU A 117 11.44 -24.94 0.95
C GLU A 117 10.60 -23.69 0.65
N SER A 118 9.31 -23.85 0.28
CA SER A 118 8.39 -22.73 0.03
C SER A 118 7.77 -22.18 1.32
N LEU A 119 7.86 -22.89 2.44
CA LEU A 119 7.21 -22.51 3.70
C LEU A 119 7.64 -21.12 4.21
N PRO A 120 8.93 -20.73 4.22
CA PRO A 120 9.33 -19.39 4.65
C PRO A 120 8.66 -18.28 3.83
N THR A 121 8.49 -18.49 2.52
CA THR A 121 7.83 -17.55 1.63
C THR A 121 6.34 -17.47 1.91
N LEU A 122 5.67 -18.61 2.14
CA LEU A 122 4.24 -18.65 2.48
C LEU A 122 3.96 -17.99 3.84
N PHE A 123 4.78 -18.24 4.86
CA PHE A 123 4.67 -17.55 6.15
C PHE A 123 4.77 -16.04 6.01
N ALA A 124 5.73 -15.57 5.20
CA ALA A 124 5.89 -14.15 4.94
C ALA A 124 4.69 -13.57 4.18
N GLN A 125 4.22 -14.24 3.12
CA GLN A 125 3.08 -13.79 2.32
C GLN A 125 1.81 -13.61 3.16
N ASP A 126 1.48 -14.60 3.98
CA ASP A 126 0.31 -14.56 4.84
C ASP A 126 0.41 -13.45 5.90
N THR A 127 1.56 -13.35 6.57
CA THR A 127 1.82 -12.26 7.54
C THR A 127 1.67 -10.88 6.88
N PHE A 128 2.15 -10.72 5.63
CA PHE A 128 1.98 -9.47 4.88
C PHE A 128 0.52 -9.17 4.57
N LEU A 129 -0.30 -10.17 4.23
CA LEU A 129 -1.73 -9.96 3.95
C LEU A 129 -2.49 -9.52 5.20
N VAL A 130 -2.18 -10.14 6.35
CA VAL A 130 -2.77 -9.78 7.64
C VAL A 130 -2.42 -8.34 8.02
N ILE A 131 -1.13 -7.97 7.94
CA ILE A 131 -0.68 -6.60 8.24
C ILE A 131 -1.32 -5.58 7.28
N ARG A 132 -1.43 -5.93 5.99
CA ARG A 132 -2.06 -5.06 4.98
C ARG A 132 -3.56 -4.89 5.15
N ASN A 133 -4.22 -5.79 5.89
CA ASN A 133 -5.66 -5.73 6.15
C ASN A 133 -5.98 -5.11 7.52
N THR A 134 -4.97 -4.54 8.20
CA THR A 134 -5.18 -3.83 9.47
C THR A 134 -5.75 -2.45 9.18
N PHE A 135 -6.98 -2.24 9.63
CA PHE A 135 -7.59 -0.92 9.74
C PHE A 135 -7.27 -0.35 11.13
N VAL A 136 -6.51 0.73 11.16
CA VAL A 136 -6.20 1.48 12.39
C VAL A 136 -7.41 2.37 12.68
N THR A 137 -7.87 2.40 13.94
CA THR A 137 -9.08 3.14 14.33
C THR A 137 -8.79 4.45 15.06
N GLU A 138 -7.58 4.56 15.61
CA GLU A 138 -7.10 5.71 16.38
C GLU A 138 -6.91 6.94 15.48
N PRO A 139 -7.31 8.14 15.95
CA PRO A 139 -7.00 9.36 15.22
C PRO A 139 -5.50 9.60 15.11
N THR A 140 -5.01 9.73 13.88
CA THR A 140 -3.59 9.84 13.58
C THR A 140 -3.28 11.14 12.83
N GLN A 141 -2.27 11.88 13.29
CA GLN A 141 -1.82 13.09 12.61
C GLN A 141 -1.23 12.74 11.25
N ILE A 142 -1.56 13.55 10.24
CA ILE A 142 -0.99 13.41 8.89
C ILE A 142 -0.23 14.65 8.48
N HIS A 143 0.68 14.44 7.53
CA HIS A 143 1.42 15.50 6.89
C HIS A 143 1.26 15.41 5.37
N LEU A 144 0.98 16.55 4.74
CA LEU A 144 0.99 16.67 3.28
C LEU A 144 2.44 16.77 2.82
N THR A 145 2.87 15.82 2.01
CA THR A 145 4.25 15.85 1.49
C THR A 145 4.36 16.84 0.33
N PRO A 146 5.59 17.20 -0.09
CA PRO A 146 5.77 18.05 -1.27
C PRO A 146 5.17 17.48 -2.58
N TYR A 147 4.92 16.17 -2.67
CA TYR A 147 4.28 15.56 -3.82
C TYR A 147 2.81 15.96 -3.98
N TYR A 148 2.17 16.55 -2.95
CA TYR A 148 0.80 17.06 -3.07
C TYR A 148 0.66 18.11 -4.18
N ILE A 149 1.72 18.89 -4.44
CA ILE A 149 1.75 19.92 -5.50
C ILE A 149 1.49 19.31 -6.89
N ALA A 150 1.82 18.03 -7.09
CA ALA A 150 1.58 17.33 -8.36
C ALA A 150 0.09 17.00 -8.60
N ILE A 151 -0.72 16.99 -7.54
CA ILE A 151 -2.15 16.69 -7.61
C ILE A 151 -3.02 17.94 -7.43
N GLY A 152 -2.52 18.98 -6.76
CA GLY A 152 -3.16 20.30 -6.70
C GLY A 152 -2.51 21.25 -5.72
N ILE A 153 -3.24 22.30 -5.34
CA ILE A 153 -2.75 23.33 -4.42
C ILE A 153 -2.95 22.84 -2.98
N PRO A 154 -1.90 22.78 -2.14
CA PRO A 154 -2.05 22.45 -0.73
C PRO A 154 -3.06 23.38 -0.03
N PRO A 155 -3.89 22.86 0.87
CA PRO A 155 -4.77 23.68 1.71
C PRO A 155 -3.97 24.71 2.54
N PRO A 156 -4.59 25.85 2.90
CA PRO A 156 -3.89 26.95 3.57
C PRO A 156 -3.56 26.67 5.05
N SER A 157 -4.14 25.61 5.63
CA SER A 157 -3.82 25.11 6.96
C SER A 157 -3.42 23.65 6.89
N ASP A 158 -2.64 23.19 7.87
CA ASP A 158 -2.33 21.77 8.01
C ASP A 158 -3.61 20.96 8.27
N PRO A 159 -3.73 19.76 7.70
CA PRO A 159 -4.87 18.89 7.99
C PRO A 159 -4.88 18.48 9.47
N PRO A 160 -6.05 18.37 10.11
CA PRO A 160 -6.17 17.75 11.43
C PRO A 160 -5.87 16.24 11.33
N PRO A 161 -5.79 15.53 12.46
CA PRO A 161 -5.75 14.08 12.45
C PRO A 161 -6.87 13.49 11.61
N ILE A 162 -6.50 12.56 10.74
CA ILE A 162 -7.42 11.59 10.14
C ILE A 162 -7.94 10.69 11.25
N GLY A 163 -9.17 10.19 11.13
CA GLY A 163 -9.63 9.11 11.98
C GLY A 163 -9.03 7.76 11.55
N GLY A 164 -9.87 6.77 11.31
CA GLY A 164 -9.43 5.45 10.89
C GLY A 164 -8.95 5.38 9.44
N TYR A 165 -7.94 4.55 9.22
CA TYR A 165 -7.29 4.36 7.93
C TYR A 165 -6.79 2.93 7.76
N ASN A 166 -6.68 2.50 6.51
CA ASN A 166 -6.12 1.19 6.17
C ASN A 166 -4.59 1.28 6.05
N LEU A 167 -3.88 0.33 6.68
CA LEU A 167 -2.43 0.21 6.56
C LEU A 167 -2.03 -0.37 5.19
N TRP A 168 -1.67 0.52 4.28
CA TRP A 168 -1.16 0.17 2.95
C TRP A 168 0.33 0.47 2.81
N TYR A 169 0.95 -0.13 1.79
CA TYR A 169 2.32 0.17 1.40
C TYR A 169 2.36 0.63 -0.06
N PRO A 170 3.14 1.67 -0.38
CA PRO A 170 3.19 2.17 -1.75
C PRO A 170 3.83 1.14 -2.68
N ARG A 171 3.26 0.97 -3.87
CA ARG A 171 3.96 0.26 -4.94
C ARG A 171 5.21 1.03 -5.35
N PRO A 172 6.30 0.37 -5.77
CA PRO A 172 7.48 1.06 -6.29
C PRO A 172 7.10 2.03 -7.41
N GLY A 173 7.44 3.32 -7.28
CA GLY A 173 7.10 4.36 -8.25
C GLY A 173 5.80 5.14 -7.96
N ALA A 174 5.03 4.75 -6.95
CA ALA A 174 3.92 5.57 -6.47
C ALA A 174 4.43 6.81 -5.75
N ASN A 175 3.77 7.95 -5.99
CA ASN A 175 4.03 9.19 -5.28
C ASN A 175 3.09 9.29 -4.07
N LEU A 176 3.58 9.82 -2.95
CA LEU A 176 2.83 9.93 -1.71
C LEU A 176 2.48 11.38 -1.45
N ALA A 177 1.25 11.82 -1.69
CA ALA A 177 0.84 13.21 -1.43
C ALA A 177 0.56 13.49 0.06
N ALA A 178 0.21 12.47 0.83
CA ALA A 178 0.01 12.56 2.28
C ALA A 178 0.41 11.25 2.96
N VAL A 179 0.99 11.35 4.15
CA VAL A 179 1.42 10.21 4.98
C VAL A 179 1.05 10.43 6.44
N THR A 180 0.92 9.36 7.22
CA THR A 180 0.81 9.42 8.68
C THR A 180 2.13 9.79 9.34
N ILE A 181 2.08 10.36 10.54
CA ILE A 181 3.26 10.75 11.34
C ILE A 181 3.53 9.73 12.48
N ASP A 182 2.81 8.61 12.52
CA ASP A 182 3.03 7.52 13.46
C ASP A 182 4.19 6.59 13.03
N GLU A 183 4.45 5.53 13.79
CA GLU A 183 5.49 4.56 13.50
C GLU A 183 5.35 3.86 12.15
N PHE A 184 4.15 3.88 11.56
CA PHE A 184 3.88 3.22 10.29
C PHE A 184 4.31 4.08 9.11
N ASN A 185 4.31 5.40 9.24
CA ASN A 185 4.56 6.35 8.14
C ASN A 185 3.77 5.94 6.87
N ALA A 186 2.51 5.57 7.08
CA ALA A 186 1.67 4.92 6.12
C ALA A 186 1.16 5.91 5.06
N PRO A 187 1.01 5.49 3.79
CA PRO A 187 0.35 6.29 2.77
C PRO A 187 -1.09 6.61 3.16
N VAL A 188 -1.43 7.91 3.13
CA VAL A 188 -2.81 8.39 3.28
C VAL A 188 -3.36 8.76 1.93
N VAL A 189 -2.57 9.45 1.10
CA VAL A 189 -2.86 9.70 -0.31
C VAL A 189 -1.69 9.22 -1.14
N ALA A 190 -1.91 8.22 -1.98
CA ALA A 190 -0.93 7.72 -2.93
C ALA A 190 -1.47 7.86 -4.36
N PHE A 191 -0.62 8.22 -5.31
CA PHE A 191 -1.01 8.40 -6.71
C PHE A 191 0.07 7.98 -7.69
N TRP A 192 -0.35 7.55 -8.88
CA TRP A 192 0.53 7.12 -9.97
C TRP A 192 -0.19 7.18 -11.32
N ASN A 193 0.58 7.14 -12.41
CA ASN A 193 0.13 6.88 -13.77
C ASN A 193 0.27 5.38 -14.07
N ALA A 194 -0.87 4.72 -14.30
CA ALA A 194 -0.90 3.33 -14.76
C ALA A 194 -1.17 3.31 -16.27
N GLY A 195 -0.11 3.07 -17.06
CA GLY A 195 -0.18 3.28 -18.51
C GLY A 195 -0.46 4.74 -18.85
N THR A 196 -1.49 4.99 -19.65
CA THR A 196 -1.96 6.35 -20.00
C THR A 196 -2.96 6.92 -18.98
N GLY A 197 -3.42 6.10 -18.03
CA GLY A 197 -4.38 6.49 -17.00
C GLY A 197 -3.74 7.12 -15.77
N ARG A 198 -4.60 7.64 -14.88
CA ARG A 198 -4.22 8.14 -13.55
C ARG A 198 -4.93 7.30 -12.50
N VAL A 199 -4.21 6.95 -11.44
CA VAL A 199 -4.72 6.17 -10.31
C VAL A 199 -4.36 6.91 -9.03
N LEU A 200 -5.33 7.06 -8.15
CA LEU A 200 -5.17 7.68 -6.85
C LEU A 200 -5.90 6.83 -5.81
N CYS A 201 -5.28 6.65 -4.65
CA CYS A 201 -5.88 6.02 -3.49
C CYS A 201 -5.88 7.00 -2.32
N PHE A 202 -7.05 7.17 -1.69
CA PHE A 202 -7.17 7.75 -0.36
C PHE A 202 -7.44 6.61 0.62
N CYS A 203 -6.55 6.44 1.60
CA CYS A 203 -6.53 5.28 2.49
C CYS A 203 -7.34 5.49 3.79
N GLY A 204 -7.85 6.71 3.98
CA GLY A 204 -8.73 7.05 5.09
C GLY A 204 -10.20 6.81 4.82
N GLU A 205 -10.98 6.81 5.89
CA GLU A 205 -12.43 6.87 5.75
C GLU A 205 -12.88 8.29 5.38
N ALA A 206 -13.54 8.43 4.24
CA ALA A 206 -13.92 9.75 3.73
C ALA A 206 -15.17 10.34 4.40
N ASN A 207 -16.12 9.47 4.72
CA ASN A 207 -17.34 9.78 5.46
C ASN A 207 -17.84 8.49 6.13
N GLY A 208 -18.10 8.54 7.43
CA GLY A 208 -18.47 7.37 8.23
C GLY A 208 -18.07 7.49 9.70
N THR A 209 -18.14 6.36 10.41
CA THR A 209 -17.92 6.27 11.86
C THR A 209 -16.48 6.58 12.28
N TYR A 210 -15.52 6.30 11.40
CA TYR A 210 -14.09 6.46 11.64
C TYR A 210 -13.50 7.67 10.92
N SER A 211 -14.30 8.56 10.32
CA SER A 211 -13.73 9.67 9.54
C SER A 211 -13.09 10.75 10.43
N GLY A 212 -13.42 10.74 11.73
CA GLY A 212 -12.80 11.59 12.75
C GLY A 212 -12.97 13.09 12.48
N GLN A 213 -12.03 13.89 13.00
CA GLN A 213 -12.05 15.35 12.86
C GLN A 213 -11.79 15.81 11.42
N PHE A 214 -11.12 14.97 10.63
CA PHE A 214 -10.82 15.25 9.22
C PHE A 214 -12.08 15.48 8.38
N ALA A 215 -13.16 14.73 8.63
CA ALA A 215 -14.44 14.93 7.93
C ALA A 215 -15.09 16.30 8.20
N THR A 216 -14.79 16.93 9.32
CA THR A 216 -15.31 18.25 9.70
C THR A 216 -14.35 19.39 9.42
N TRP A 217 -13.19 19.10 8.84
CA TRP A 217 -12.20 20.11 8.51
C TRP A 217 -12.72 21.08 7.45
N GLU A 218 -12.53 22.38 7.66
CA GLU A 218 -13.01 23.44 6.77
C GLU A 218 -12.59 23.23 5.30
N HIS A 219 -11.41 22.64 5.06
CA HIS A 219 -10.87 22.42 3.72
C HIS A 219 -11.06 20.98 3.20
N VAL A 220 -11.82 20.13 3.88
CA VAL A 220 -12.02 18.73 3.47
C VAL A 220 -12.64 18.61 2.07
N GLY A 221 -13.56 19.52 1.72
CA GLY A 221 -14.20 19.55 0.41
C GLY A 221 -13.21 19.90 -0.71
N SER A 222 -12.31 20.88 -0.48
CA SER A 222 -11.31 21.26 -1.48
C SER A 222 -10.22 20.20 -1.62
N PHE A 223 -9.88 19.50 -0.54
CA PHE A 223 -9.02 18.33 -0.53
C PHE A 223 -9.59 17.22 -1.41
N TYR A 224 -10.79 16.71 -1.14
CA TYR A 224 -11.38 15.63 -1.95
C TYR A 224 -11.63 16.05 -3.39
N ALA A 225 -12.06 17.29 -3.63
CA ALA A 225 -12.23 17.79 -4.99
C ALA A 225 -10.90 17.82 -5.77
N THR A 226 -9.78 18.07 -5.09
CA THR A 226 -8.44 18.02 -5.69
C THR A 226 -8.06 16.59 -6.07
N LEU A 227 -8.26 15.63 -5.16
CA LEU A 227 -8.03 14.22 -5.45
C LEU A 227 -8.87 13.74 -6.65
N ALA A 228 -10.16 14.06 -6.65
CA ALA A 228 -11.09 13.69 -7.70
C ALA A 228 -10.72 14.31 -9.05
N ARG A 229 -10.45 15.63 -9.10
CA ARG A 229 -10.08 16.33 -10.34
C ARG A 229 -8.77 15.81 -10.93
N TRP A 230 -7.78 15.54 -10.09
CA TRP A 230 -6.52 15.00 -10.59
C TRP A 230 -6.73 13.61 -11.21
N THR A 231 -7.50 12.76 -10.53
CA THR A 231 -7.80 11.39 -10.97
C THR A 231 -8.64 11.36 -12.24
N ALA A 232 -9.65 12.22 -12.34
CA ALA A 232 -10.48 12.38 -13.53
C ALA A 232 -9.67 12.83 -14.76
N GLY A 233 -8.53 13.48 -14.54
CA GLY A 233 -7.77 14.14 -15.59
C GLY A 233 -8.43 15.45 -16.03
N LYS A 234 -7.65 16.36 -16.60
CA LYS A 234 -8.22 17.48 -17.35
C LYS A 234 -8.54 16.98 -18.77
N PRO A 235 -9.67 17.37 -19.37
CA PRO A 235 -9.69 17.48 -20.83
C PRO A 235 -8.52 18.37 -21.22
N SER A 236 -7.73 17.96 -22.22
CA SER A 236 -6.60 18.73 -22.72
C SER A 236 -7.00 20.20 -22.91
N SER A 237 -6.45 21.10 -22.08
CA SER A 237 -6.72 22.55 -22.14
C SER A 237 -5.94 23.23 -23.26
N LEU A 238 -5.40 22.44 -24.19
CA LEU A 238 -4.76 22.95 -25.38
C LEU A 238 -5.87 23.35 -26.35
N PRO A 239 -5.86 24.59 -26.88
CA PRO A 239 -6.71 24.95 -28.00
C PRO A 239 -6.65 23.88 -29.10
N ASN A 240 -7.75 23.72 -29.84
CA ASN A 240 -7.75 22.84 -31.02
C ASN A 240 -6.59 23.22 -31.96
N GLY A 241 -5.94 22.22 -32.54
CA GLY A 241 -4.75 22.42 -33.37
C GLY A 241 -3.43 22.50 -32.59
N MET A 242 -3.41 22.13 -31.31
CA MET A 242 -2.19 22.04 -30.51
C MET A 242 -1.99 20.64 -29.90
N ILE A 243 -0.76 20.13 -29.98
CA ILE A 243 -0.36 18.85 -29.40
C ILE A 243 0.93 19.03 -28.61
N ILE A 244 0.93 18.65 -27.34
CA ILE A 244 2.15 18.59 -26.54
C ILE A 244 2.68 17.15 -26.53
N VAL A 245 3.96 17.01 -26.85
CA VAL A 245 4.73 15.77 -26.76
C VAL A 245 5.86 15.98 -25.77
N GLN A 246 6.04 15.00 -24.88
CA GLN A 246 7.14 14.97 -23.94
C GLN A 246 8.00 13.73 -24.21
N GLN A 247 9.31 13.93 -24.37
CA GLN A 247 10.26 12.83 -24.59
C GLN A 247 11.53 13.03 -23.79
N VAL A 248 11.98 11.98 -23.11
CA VAL A 248 13.31 11.98 -22.47
C VAL A 248 14.32 11.37 -23.43
N ARG A 249 15.33 12.16 -23.82
CA ARG A 249 16.45 11.70 -24.66
C ARG A 249 17.74 12.39 -24.23
N ASN A 250 18.87 11.69 -24.31
CA ASN A 250 20.20 12.22 -24.01
C ASN A 250 20.32 12.93 -22.64
N GLY A 251 19.63 12.44 -21.60
CA GLY A 251 19.66 13.04 -20.27
C GLY A 251 18.93 14.39 -20.17
N ALA A 252 18.01 14.68 -21.10
CA ALA A 252 17.13 15.85 -21.01
C ALA A 252 15.69 15.47 -21.34
N CYS A 253 14.75 16.15 -20.68
CA CYS A 253 13.35 16.13 -21.03
C CYS A 253 13.08 17.20 -22.10
N HIS A 254 12.73 16.75 -23.29
CA HIS A 254 12.26 17.60 -24.39
C HIS A 254 10.75 17.72 -24.32
N ILE A 255 10.28 18.96 -24.31
CA ILE A 255 8.86 19.30 -24.32
C ILE A 255 8.61 20.04 -25.61
N GLN A 256 7.80 19.43 -26.46
CA GLN A 256 7.51 19.89 -27.81
C GLN A 256 6.03 20.24 -27.91
N LEU A 257 5.72 21.45 -28.36
CA LEU A 257 4.37 21.89 -28.67
C LEU A 257 4.27 22.00 -30.20
N TYR A 258 3.55 21.06 -30.80
CA TYR A 258 3.21 21.06 -32.21
C TYR A 258 1.93 21.87 -32.42
N LEU A 259 1.94 22.72 -33.43
CA LEU A 259 0.82 23.53 -33.87
C LEU A 259 0.32 23.02 -35.22
N ASP A 260 -0.98 23.13 -35.49
CA ASP A 260 -1.55 22.79 -36.79
C ASP A 260 -1.00 23.76 -37.86
N PRO A 261 -0.26 23.28 -38.87
CA PRO A 261 0.35 24.14 -39.88
C PRO A 261 -0.68 24.82 -40.79
N GLN A 262 -1.94 24.38 -40.80
CA GLN A 262 -3.01 24.99 -41.60
C GLN A 262 -3.65 26.20 -40.91
N GLN A 263 -3.35 26.43 -39.63
CA GLN A 263 -3.90 27.51 -38.84
C GLN A 263 -2.92 28.68 -38.76
N ASN A 264 -3.43 29.92 -38.80
CA ASN A 264 -2.59 31.11 -38.72
C ASN A 264 -2.26 31.45 -37.26
N TRP A 265 -1.01 31.25 -36.85
CA TRP A 265 -0.52 31.45 -35.48
C TRP A 265 0.22 32.77 -35.26
N ASP A 266 0.53 33.51 -36.34
CA ASP A 266 1.46 34.66 -36.35
C ASP A 266 0.97 35.89 -35.56
N ALA A 267 -0.30 35.95 -35.16
CA ALA A 267 -0.90 37.13 -34.54
C ALA A 267 -1.26 37.00 -33.05
N ALA A 268 -1.19 35.82 -32.43
CA ALA A 268 -1.86 35.60 -31.13
C ALA A 268 -1.15 34.70 -30.10
N LEU A 269 -0.08 33.99 -30.47
CA LEU A 269 0.54 33.04 -29.52
C LEU A 269 1.63 33.72 -28.68
N GLU A 270 1.28 34.13 -27.46
CA GLU A 270 2.30 34.39 -26.43
C GLU A 270 3.16 33.13 -26.25
N THR A 271 4.49 33.29 -26.22
CA THR A 271 5.40 32.16 -26.08
C THR A 271 5.10 31.39 -24.79
N PRO A 272 4.65 30.12 -24.87
CA PRO A 272 4.27 29.33 -23.70
C PRO A 272 5.43 29.16 -22.74
N ARG A 273 5.12 29.07 -21.45
CA ARG A 273 6.08 28.79 -20.39
C ARG A 273 5.81 27.41 -19.81
N VAL A 274 6.86 26.64 -19.63
CA VAL A 274 6.83 25.37 -18.92
C VAL A 274 7.23 25.62 -17.47
N ARG A 275 6.40 25.18 -16.53
CA ARG A 275 6.79 25.11 -15.12
C ARG A 275 7.23 23.69 -14.79
N SER A 276 8.39 23.56 -14.17
CA SER A 276 8.99 22.28 -13.78
C SER A 276 9.29 22.27 -12.29
N LEU A 277 8.98 21.15 -11.64
CA LEU A 277 9.31 20.85 -10.26
C LEU A 277 10.41 19.79 -10.26
N HIS A 278 11.54 20.14 -9.69
CA HIS A 278 12.74 19.33 -9.59
C HIS A 278 12.86 18.78 -8.16
N GLY A 279 12.80 17.46 -7.99
CA GLY A 279 12.95 16.77 -6.72
C GLY A 279 14.28 16.04 -6.64
N PHE A 280 15.05 16.26 -5.57
CA PHE A 280 16.28 15.52 -5.28
C PHE A 280 16.14 14.78 -3.95
N PRO A 281 16.77 13.60 -3.78
CA PRO A 281 16.79 12.90 -2.50
C PRO A 281 17.32 13.80 -1.38
N ASN A 282 16.56 13.89 -0.28
CA ASN A 282 16.90 14.65 0.93
C ASN A 282 17.03 16.18 0.74
N LEU A 283 16.48 16.74 -0.34
CA LEU A 283 16.42 18.19 -0.56
C LEU A 283 14.98 18.64 -0.81
N PRO A 284 14.60 19.86 -0.39
CA PRO A 284 13.31 20.42 -0.74
C PRO A 284 13.20 20.58 -2.27
N PRO A 285 12.02 20.34 -2.86
CA PRO A 285 11.87 20.43 -4.30
C PRO A 285 12.01 21.88 -4.78
N LYS A 286 12.57 22.06 -5.97
CA LYS A 286 12.83 23.36 -6.58
C LYS A 286 11.94 23.57 -7.79
N ILE A 287 11.23 24.70 -7.83
CA ILE A 287 10.45 25.10 -9.01
C ILE A 287 11.36 25.90 -9.95
N SER A 288 11.27 25.60 -11.24
CA SER A 288 11.86 26.39 -12.32
C SER A 288 10.78 26.70 -13.37
N THR A 289 11.00 27.77 -14.14
CA THR A 289 10.11 28.14 -15.24
C THR A 289 10.97 28.44 -16.45
N THR A 290 10.66 27.77 -17.56
CA THR A 290 11.43 27.88 -18.81
C THR A 290 10.48 28.25 -19.94
N THR A 291 10.84 29.26 -20.72
CA THR A 291 10.05 29.68 -21.90
C THR A 291 10.34 28.76 -23.07
N MET A 292 9.30 28.36 -23.81
CA MET A 292 9.48 27.57 -25.04
C MET A 292 10.08 28.44 -26.16
N THR A 293 10.88 27.81 -27.01
CA THR A 293 11.56 28.46 -28.14
C THR A 293 11.05 27.87 -29.46
N TRP A 294 10.79 28.72 -30.45
CA TRP A 294 10.42 28.27 -31.78
C TRP A 294 11.57 27.46 -32.44
N LYS A 295 11.24 26.31 -33.02
CA LYS A 295 12.16 25.43 -33.78
C LYS A 295 11.80 25.37 -35.26
N SER A 296 10.52 25.50 -35.59
CA SER A 296 9.97 25.67 -36.94
C SER A 296 8.71 26.53 -36.86
N ALA A 297 8.03 26.76 -37.98
CA ALA A 297 6.78 27.55 -38.03
C ALA A 297 5.63 26.92 -37.21
N ASP A 298 5.72 25.64 -36.90
CA ASP A 298 4.69 24.81 -36.29
C ASP A 298 5.18 24.06 -35.04
N LEU A 299 6.39 24.34 -34.55
CA LEU A 299 6.99 23.66 -33.40
C LEU A 299 7.65 24.63 -32.44
N LEU A 300 7.23 24.57 -31.18
CA LEU A 300 7.97 25.13 -30.06
C LEU A 300 8.61 24.01 -29.23
N GLU A 301 9.81 24.24 -28.71
CA GLU A 301 10.52 23.31 -27.85
C GLU A 301 11.07 24.00 -26.60
N SER A 302 10.96 23.32 -25.46
CA SER A 302 11.72 23.58 -24.24
C SER A 302 12.50 22.32 -23.88
N VAL A 303 13.76 22.50 -23.45
CA VAL A 303 14.65 21.40 -23.07
C VAL A 303 15.03 21.58 -21.60
N ILE A 304 14.68 20.60 -20.78
CA ILE A 304 14.98 20.59 -19.36
C ILE A 304 16.02 19.50 -19.09
N PRO A 305 17.27 19.85 -18.71
CA PRO A 305 18.27 18.86 -18.39
C PRO A 305 17.83 18.03 -17.17
N LEU A 306 18.04 16.72 -17.23
CA LEU A 306 17.78 15.78 -16.15
C LEU A 306 19.10 15.32 -15.55
N THR A 307 19.17 15.32 -14.23
CA THR A 307 20.29 14.73 -13.50
C THR A 307 19.94 13.33 -13.00
N SER A 308 20.95 12.47 -12.84
CA SER A 308 20.80 11.02 -12.62
C SER A 308 20.17 10.59 -11.28
N ARG A 309 19.65 11.54 -10.49
CA ARG A 309 18.94 11.31 -9.21
C ARG A 309 17.72 12.20 -9.03
N GLU A 310 17.17 12.74 -10.11
CA GLU A 310 16.14 13.77 -10.06
C GLU A 310 14.77 13.26 -10.47
N THR A 311 13.75 13.62 -9.71
CA THR A 311 12.33 13.47 -10.08
C THR A 311 11.84 14.77 -10.70
N LEU A 312 11.39 14.75 -11.95
CA LEU A 312 10.86 15.92 -12.66
C LEU A 312 9.35 15.81 -12.84
N ILE A 313 8.60 16.82 -12.40
CA ILE A 313 7.15 16.95 -12.62
C ILE A 313 6.88 18.26 -13.36
N MET A 314 5.99 18.26 -14.36
CA MET A 314 5.73 19.43 -15.22
C MET A 314 4.24 19.75 -15.30
N SER A 315 3.93 21.04 -15.41
CA SER A 315 2.55 21.56 -15.52
C SER A 315 2.47 22.77 -16.43
#